data_AF-A0A2V3WAN8-F1
#
_entry.id   AF-A0A2V3WAN8-F1
#
_cell.length_a   1.000
_cell.length_b   1.000
_cell.length_c   1.000
_cell.angle_alpha   90.00
_cell.angle_beta   90.00
_cell.angle_gamma   90.00
#
_symmetry.space_group_name_H-M   'P 1'
#
loop_
_entity.id
_entity.type
_entity.pdbx_description
1 polymer ?
#
loop_
_entity_poly.entity_id
_entity_poly.type
_entity_poly.pdbx_seq_one_letter_code
_entity_poly.pdbx_strand_id
1 'polypeptide(L)'
;MSIKEDILEQLVAEYLLHEGYFVQHNLKFRPDEAHPDFVRQLDSNHSDIDVVGIHPHRQGEDRVVAVSCKSWQSGFNPKTEIEAIEQNKKISGRERWKPFRELVNPKWSEAFLQRMEDATGTRRFTYITAVTRINGEKLLWEENPAFRRA
;
A
#
# COMPACT_ATOMS: atom_id res chain seq x y z
N MET A 1 -20.75 4.06 -16.69
CA MET A 1 -20.49 4.85 -15.47
C MET A 1 -18.99 5.01 -15.35
N SER A 2 -18.48 6.24 -15.48
CA SER A 2 -17.06 6.53 -15.27
C SER A 2 -16.75 6.28 -13.80
N ILE A 3 -15.97 5.24 -13.48
CA ILE A 3 -15.43 5.08 -12.14
C ILE A 3 -14.49 6.29 -11.94
N LYS A 4 -14.76 7.08 -10.92
CA LYS A 4 -13.96 8.26 -10.58
C LYS A 4 -12.76 7.78 -9.77
N GLU A 5 -11.84 7.07 -10.43
CA GLU A 5 -10.55 6.69 -9.82
C GLU A 5 -9.78 7.95 -9.45
N ASP A 6 -9.00 7.89 -8.36
CA ASP A 6 -8.13 9.00 -7.97
C ASP A 6 -7.13 9.28 -9.10
N ILE A 7 -6.90 10.57 -9.39
CA ILE A 7 -6.02 10.96 -10.51
C ILE A 7 -4.60 10.42 -10.34
N LEU A 8 -4.12 10.25 -9.10
CA LEU A 8 -2.82 9.67 -8.82
C LEU A 8 -2.80 8.17 -9.17
N GLU A 9 -3.88 7.44 -8.90
CA GLU A 9 -3.99 6.03 -9.28
C GLU A 9 -3.96 5.86 -10.80
N GLN A 10 -4.66 6.74 -11.53
CA GLN A 10 -4.64 6.74 -13.00
C GLN A 10 -3.23 7.02 -13.55
N LEU A 11 -2.55 8.04 -13.01
CA LEU A 11 -1.19 8.39 -13.43
C LEU A 11 -0.18 7.27 -13.13
N VAL A 12 -0.30 6.62 -11.98
CA VAL A 12 0.54 5.46 -11.63
C VAL A 12 0.30 4.30 -12.59
N ALA A 13 -0.97 3.99 -12.88
CA ALA A 13 -1.30 2.90 -13.80
C ALA A 13 -0.80 3.19 -15.22
N GLU A 14 -0.99 4.41 -15.72
CA GLU A 14 -0.47 4.83 -17.03
C GLU A 14 1.06 4.72 -17.07
N TYR A 15 1.75 5.22 -16.04
CA TYR A 15 3.21 5.07 -15.93
C TYR A 15 3.64 3.58 -15.99
N LEU A 16 2.99 2.71 -15.22
CA LEU A 16 3.31 1.28 -15.21
C LEU A 16 3.02 0.60 -16.55
N LEU A 17 1.93 0.95 -17.23
CA LEU A 17 1.61 0.47 -18.57
C LEU A 17 2.70 0.86 -19.58
N HIS A 18 3.17 2.12 -19.52
CA HIS A 18 4.28 2.60 -20.36
C HIS A 18 5.60 1.88 -20.05
N GLU A 19 5.83 1.48 -18.80
CA GLU A 19 6.97 0.67 -18.38
C GLU A 19 6.83 -0.82 -18.72
N GLY A 20 5.72 -1.25 -19.34
CA GLY A 20 5.50 -2.62 -19.80
C GLY A 20 4.83 -3.56 -18.77
N TYR A 21 4.29 -3.03 -17.67
CA TYR A 21 3.51 -3.80 -16.72
C TYR A 21 2.06 -3.97 -17.19
N PHE A 22 1.47 -5.14 -16.95
CA PHE A 22 0.02 -5.28 -16.90
C PHE A 22 -0.49 -4.81 -15.55
N VAL A 23 -1.57 -4.03 -15.54
CA VAL A 23 -2.03 -3.33 -14.34
C VAL A 23 -3.43 -3.79 -13.92
N GLN A 24 -3.64 -3.93 -12.62
CA GLN A 24 -4.95 -4.13 -12.00
C GLN A 24 -5.15 -3.09 -10.88
N HIS A 25 -6.35 -2.52 -10.81
CA HIS A 25 -6.72 -1.51 -9.81
C HIS A 25 -7.53 -2.11 -8.66
N ASN A 26 -7.47 -1.44 -7.50
CA ASN A 26 -8.41 -1.60 -6.39
C ASN A 26 -8.57 -3.08 -5.94
N LEU A 27 -7.45 -3.77 -5.69
CA LEU A 27 -7.50 -5.13 -5.17
C LEU A 27 -7.90 -5.11 -3.69
N LYS A 28 -9.15 -5.50 -3.44
CA LYS A 28 -9.69 -5.62 -2.08
C LYS A 28 -8.96 -6.67 -1.26
N PHE A 29 -8.60 -6.34 -0.03
CA PHE A 29 -8.09 -7.25 0.99
C PHE A 29 -8.60 -6.88 2.38
N ARG A 30 -8.70 -7.86 3.27
CA ARG A 30 -8.97 -7.69 4.70
C ARG A 30 -8.48 -8.93 5.45
N PRO A 31 -8.21 -8.82 6.76
CA PRO A 31 -7.93 -9.97 7.60
C PRO A 31 -8.96 -11.09 7.45
N ASP A 32 -8.47 -12.34 7.51
CA ASP A 32 -9.34 -13.51 7.64
C ASP A 32 -10.13 -13.42 8.95
N GLU A 33 -11.42 -13.73 8.91
CA GLU A 33 -12.29 -13.79 10.09
C GLU A 33 -11.85 -14.89 11.07
N ALA A 34 -11.14 -15.91 10.57
CA ALA A 34 -10.53 -16.96 11.38
C ALA A 34 -9.18 -16.58 12.01
N HIS A 35 -8.62 -15.40 11.68
CA HIS A 35 -7.34 -14.96 12.26
C HIS A 35 -7.49 -14.76 13.78
N PRO A 36 -6.55 -15.24 14.63
CA PRO A 36 -6.67 -15.16 16.09
C PRO A 36 -6.93 -13.75 16.63
N ASP A 37 -6.28 -12.74 16.04
CA ASP A 37 -6.44 -11.34 16.41
C ASP A 37 -7.57 -10.60 15.67
N PHE A 38 -8.48 -11.31 14.99
CA PHE A 38 -9.57 -10.67 14.25
C PHE A 38 -10.56 -9.98 15.19
N VAL A 39 -10.79 -8.68 14.96
CA VAL A 39 -11.76 -7.88 15.71
C VAL A 39 -12.80 -7.37 14.72
N ARG A 40 -14.00 -7.98 14.73
CA ARG A 40 -15.07 -7.71 13.76
C ARG A 40 -15.34 -6.21 13.54
N GLN A 41 -15.38 -5.41 14.60
CA GLN A 41 -15.67 -3.96 14.49
C GLN A 41 -14.56 -3.17 13.77
N LEU A 42 -13.32 -3.67 13.78
CA LEU A 42 -12.15 -3.00 13.21
C LEU A 42 -11.76 -3.58 11.84
N ASP A 43 -12.02 -4.86 11.62
CA ASP A 43 -11.43 -5.62 10.51
C ASP A 43 -12.43 -6.06 9.43
N SER A 44 -13.73 -5.82 9.62
CA SER A 44 -14.74 -6.22 8.63
C SER A 44 -14.67 -5.45 7.31
N ASN A 45 -14.10 -4.24 7.33
CA ASN A 45 -14.08 -3.36 6.16
C ASN A 45 -12.81 -3.55 5.34
N HIS A 46 -12.98 -3.81 4.04
CA HIS A 46 -11.85 -3.96 3.12
C HIS A 46 -10.92 -2.74 3.08
N SER A 47 -9.66 -3.02 2.83
CA SER A 47 -8.71 -2.10 2.20
C SER A 47 -8.58 -2.44 0.74
N ASP A 48 -8.03 -1.51 -0.01
CA ASP A 48 -7.65 -1.70 -1.40
C ASP A 48 -6.12 -1.61 -1.52
N ILE A 49 -5.55 -2.45 -2.39
CA ILE A 49 -4.26 -2.20 -3.01
C ILE A 49 -4.57 -1.40 -4.26
N ASP A 50 -4.14 -0.14 -4.29
CA ASP A 50 -4.64 0.84 -5.25
C ASP A 50 -4.27 0.44 -6.68
N VAL A 51 -3.00 0.05 -6.90
CA VAL A 51 -2.51 -0.44 -8.20
C VAL A 51 -1.55 -1.62 -8.00
N VAL A 52 -1.74 -2.69 -8.76
CA VAL A 52 -0.79 -3.81 -8.86
C VAL A 52 -0.30 -3.93 -10.30
N GLY A 53 1.02 -4.03 -10.48
CA GLY A 53 1.66 -4.21 -11.77
C GLY A 53 2.36 -5.55 -11.88
N ILE A 54 2.23 -6.25 -13.01
CA ILE A 54 2.96 -7.49 -13.34
C ILE A 54 3.67 -7.31 -14.68
N HIS A 55 5.00 -7.37 -14.69
CA HIS A 55 5.79 -7.24 -15.91
C HIS A 55 6.18 -8.63 -16.46
N PRO A 56 5.88 -8.96 -17.73
CA PRO A 56 6.09 -10.32 -18.26
C PRO A 56 7.56 -10.70 -18.45
N HIS A 57 8.43 -9.71 -18.69
CA HIS A 57 9.86 -9.95 -18.97
C HIS A 57 10.82 -9.61 -17.83
N ARG A 58 10.39 -8.90 -16.77
CA ARG A 58 11.25 -8.61 -15.61
C ARG A 58 11.30 -9.85 -14.71
N GLN A 59 12.38 -9.96 -13.93
CA GLN A 59 12.63 -11.05 -13.00
C GLN A 59 12.89 -10.49 -11.60
N GLY A 60 12.79 -11.33 -10.58
CA GLY A 60 13.00 -10.91 -9.19
C GLY A 60 11.88 -10.01 -8.67
N GLU A 61 12.22 -9.14 -7.73
CA GLU A 61 11.26 -8.28 -7.01
C GLU A 61 10.61 -7.22 -7.91
N ASP A 62 11.32 -6.75 -8.93
CA ASP A 62 10.78 -5.78 -9.89
C ASP A 62 9.78 -6.36 -10.88
N ARG A 63 9.60 -7.69 -10.91
CA ARG A 63 8.58 -8.34 -11.76
C ARG A 63 7.17 -7.94 -11.34
N VAL A 64 6.95 -7.77 -10.03
CA VAL A 64 5.64 -7.46 -9.46
C VAL A 64 5.78 -6.23 -8.58
N VAL A 65 4.87 -5.28 -8.75
CA VAL A 65 4.81 -4.08 -7.90
C VAL A 65 3.43 -3.96 -7.27
N ALA A 66 3.40 -3.55 -6.00
CA ALA A 66 2.18 -3.19 -5.29
C ALA A 66 2.28 -1.71 -4.90
N VAL A 67 1.32 -0.90 -5.34
CA VAL A 67 1.35 0.56 -5.16
C VAL A 67 0.20 1.02 -4.29
N SER A 68 0.55 1.81 -3.29
CA SER A 68 -0.35 2.50 -2.35
C SER A 68 -0.26 4.00 -2.63
N CYS A 69 -1.34 4.59 -3.13
CA CYS A 69 -1.44 5.97 -3.59
C CYS A 69 -1.90 6.89 -2.45
N LYS A 70 -1.09 7.90 -2.11
CA LYS A 70 -1.43 8.94 -1.11
C LYS A 70 -1.48 10.31 -1.80
N SER A 71 -2.66 10.68 -2.30
CA SER A 71 -2.92 11.91 -3.06
C SER A 71 -3.01 13.19 -2.21
N TRP A 72 -2.22 13.28 -1.13
CA TRP A 72 -2.29 14.42 -0.20
C TRP A 72 -1.74 15.71 -0.80
N GLN A 73 -2.54 16.77 -0.78
CA GLN A 73 -2.19 18.06 -1.39
C GLN A 73 -0.97 18.72 -0.75
N SER A 74 -0.77 18.55 0.56
CA SER A 74 0.41 19.06 1.27
C SER A 74 1.70 18.28 0.98
N GLY A 75 1.61 17.18 0.25
CA GLY A 75 2.68 16.20 0.10
C GLY A 75 2.81 15.25 1.29
N PHE A 76 3.83 14.41 1.22
CA PHE A 76 4.14 13.33 2.14
C PHE A 76 5.48 13.60 2.83
N ASN A 77 5.51 13.64 4.16
CA ASN A 77 6.75 13.78 4.94
C ASN A 77 7.05 12.47 5.70
N PRO A 78 8.01 11.65 5.25
CA PRO A 78 8.38 10.39 5.89
C PRO A 78 8.52 10.47 7.41
N LYS A 79 9.25 11.47 7.91
CA LYS A 79 9.52 11.64 9.34
C LYS A 79 8.25 11.90 10.12
N THR A 80 7.44 12.87 9.68
CA THR A 80 6.18 13.21 10.37
C THR A 80 5.20 12.04 10.37
N GLU A 81 5.13 11.29 9.27
CA GLU A 81 4.27 10.12 9.15
C GLU A 81 4.67 9.00 10.10
N ILE A 82 5.97 8.65 10.13
CA ILE A 82 6.52 7.65 11.05
C ILE A 82 6.25 8.04 12.50
N GLU A 83 6.59 9.27 12.89
CA GLU A 83 6.35 9.76 14.26
C GLU A 83 4.86 9.72 14.64
N ALA A 84 3.97 10.04 13.68
CA ALA A 84 2.53 10.01 13.92
C ALA A 84 1.98 8.58 14.05
N ILE A 85 2.53 7.62 13.31
CA ILE A 85 2.22 6.20 13.42
C ILE A 85 2.66 5.68 14.79
N GLU A 86 3.94 5.90 15.16
CA GLU A 86 4.52 5.42 16.42
C GLU A 86 3.81 5.99 17.65
N GLN A 87 3.42 7.26 17.59
CA GLN A 87 2.73 7.95 18.68
C GLN A 87 1.20 7.75 18.66
N ASN A 88 0.68 6.89 17.77
CA ASN A 88 -0.76 6.65 17.59
C ASN A 88 -1.58 7.94 17.44
N LYS A 89 -1.03 8.93 16.73
CA LYS A 89 -1.71 10.23 16.52
C LYS A 89 -2.98 10.05 15.69
N LYS A 90 -3.95 10.92 15.95
CA LYS A 90 -5.13 11.10 15.11
C LYS A 90 -4.94 12.32 14.20
N ILE A 91 -5.03 12.11 12.89
CA ILE A 91 -4.97 13.16 11.88
C ILE A 91 -6.27 13.10 11.07
N SER A 92 -6.95 14.24 10.93
CA SER A 92 -8.26 14.32 10.27
C SER A 92 -9.28 13.30 10.82
N GLY A 93 -9.28 13.11 12.14
CA GLY A 93 -10.21 12.21 12.84
C GLY A 93 -9.88 10.71 12.80
N ARG A 94 -8.83 10.28 12.08
CA ARG A 94 -8.43 8.86 11.97
C ARG A 94 -7.03 8.64 12.53
N GLU A 95 -6.82 7.49 13.18
CA GLU A 95 -5.49 7.05 13.63
C GLU A 95 -4.55 6.88 12.44
N ARG A 96 -3.31 7.37 12.59
CA ARG A 96 -2.43 7.55 11.44
C ARG A 96 -1.86 6.28 10.87
N TRP A 97 -1.84 5.19 11.63
CA TRP A 97 -1.42 3.88 11.16
C TRP A 97 -2.40 3.27 10.14
N LYS A 98 -3.69 3.64 10.18
CA LYS A 98 -4.75 2.97 9.41
C LYS A 98 -4.62 3.07 7.87
N PRO A 99 -4.15 4.17 7.27
CA PRO A 99 -3.85 4.24 5.84
C PRO A 99 -2.61 3.44 5.40
N PHE A 100 -1.85 2.89 6.35
CA PHE A 100 -0.63 2.11 6.14
C PHE A 100 -0.69 0.77 6.85
N ARG A 101 -1.90 0.27 7.09
CA ARG A 101 -2.16 -0.92 7.94
C ARG A 101 -1.40 -2.15 7.45
N GLU A 102 -1.20 -2.26 6.15
CA GLU A 102 -0.39 -3.26 5.47
C GLU A 102 1.10 -3.20 5.81
N LEU A 103 1.63 -2.08 6.30
CA LEU A 103 3.03 -1.91 6.70
C LEU A 103 3.24 -1.97 8.22
N VAL A 104 2.18 -1.83 9.02
CA VAL A 104 2.29 -1.53 10.46
C VAL A 104 1.43 -2.40 11.36
N ASN A 105 0.54 -3.21 10.80
CA ASN A 105 -0.28 -4.14 11.55
C ASN A 105 -0.08 -5.56 11.01
N PRO A 106 0.48 -6.50 11.80
CA PRO A 106 0.83 -7.85 11.31
C PRO A 106 -0.33 -8.60 10.64
N LYS A 107 -1.52 -8.55 11.23
CA LYS A 107 -2.72 -9.18 10.69
C LYS A 107 -3.13 -8.61 9.32
N TRP A 108 -2.99 -7.30 9.16
CA TRP A 108 -3.24 -6.64 7.87
C TRP A 108 -2.12 -6.87 6.86
N SER A 109 -0.88 -7.04 7.33
CA SER A 109 0.28 -7.39 6.50
C SER A 109 0.12 -8.80 5.93
N GLU A 110 -0.27 -9.78 6.75
CA GLU A 110 -0.62 -11.15 6.34
C GLU A 110 -1.71 -11.16 5.26
N ALA A 111 -2.80 -10.41 5.48
CA ALA A 111 -3.90 -10.31 4.52
C ALA A 111 -3.47 -9.66 3.20
N PHE A 112 -2.61 -8.65 3.26
CA PHE A 112 -2.05 -7.99 2.08
C PHE A 112 -1.17 -8.97 1.28
N LEU A 113 -0.28 -9.69 1.96
CA LEU A 113 0.60 -10.69 1.35
C LEU A 113 -0.19 -11.84 0.71
N GLN A 114 -1.22 -12.35 1.41
CA GLN A 114 -2.10 -13.38 0.86
C GLN A 114 -2.81 -12.87 -0.40
N ARG A 115 -3.32 -11.63 -0.38
CA ARG A 115 -3.98 -11.06 -1.54
C ARG A 115 -3.04 -10.89 -2.73
N MET A 116 -1.80 -10.48 -2.48
CA MET A 116 -0.75 -10.36 -3.50
C MET A 116 -0.39 -11.73 -4.09
N GLU A 117 -0.27 -12.76 -3.25
CA GLU A 117 -0.02 -14.13 -3.70
C GLU A 117 -1.18 -14.66 -4.56
N ASP A 118 -2.43 -14.46 -4.15
CA ASP A 118 -3.60 -14.89 -4.90
C ASP A 118 -3.71 -14.21 -6.27
N ALA A 119 -3.32 -12.93 -6.35
CA ALA A 119 -3.42 -12.14 -7.58
C ALA A 119 -2.24 -12.33 -8.54
N THR A 120 -1.04 -12.56 -8.01
CA THR A 120 0.21 -12.47 -8.77
C THR A 120 1.04 -13.76 -8.76
N GLY A 121 0.67 -14.72 -7.89
CA GLY A 121 1.39 -15.97 -7.67
C GLY A 121 2.67 -15.82 -6.84
N THR A 122 2.90 -14.67 -6.18
CA THR A 122 4.12 -14.42 -5.41
C THR A 122 3.88 -13.47 -4.22
N ARG A 123 4.63 -13.69 -3.13
CA ARG A 123 4.78 -12.74 -2.01
C ARG A 123 6.03 -11.86 -2.13
N ARG A 124 6.84 -12.07 -3.17
CA ARG A 124 8.03 -11.27 -3.49
C ARG A 124 7.68 -10.24 -4.55
N PHE A 125 7.67 -8.97 -4.17
CA PHE A 125 7.32 -7.84 -5.00
C PHE A 125 7.92 -6.56 -4.40
N THR A 126 7.99 -5.51 -5.21
CA THR A 126 8.35 -4.16 -4.74
C THR A 126 7.09 -3.43 -4.25
N TYR A 127 7.09 -3.00 -2.99
CA TYR A 127 6.05 -2.13 -2.44
C TYR A 127 6.39 -0.66 -2.68
N ILE A 128 5.44 0.13 -3.20
CA ILE A 128 5.63 1.53 -3.56
C ILE A 128 4.56 2.39 -2.88
N THR A 129 4.97 3.40 -2.11
CA THR A 129 4.07 4.49 -1.71
C THR A 129 4.15 5.59 -2.77
N ALA A 130 3.16 5.67 -3.66
CA ALA A 130 3.07 6.75 -4.62
C ALA A 130 2.49 8.00 -3.96
N VAL A 131 3.16 9.14 -4.12
CA VAL A 131 2.76 10.42 -3.50
C VAL A 131 2.90 11.55 -4.50
N THR A 132 2.11 12.62 -4.33
CA THR A 132 2.16 13.81 -5.20
C THR A 132 3.47 14.59 -5.06
N ARG A 133 4.03 14.61 -3.84
CA ARG A 133 5.25 15.32 -3.49
C ARG A 133 5.86 14.71 -2.24
N ILE A 134 7.17 14.48 -2.24
CA ILE A 134 7.93 14.13 -1.03
C ILE A 134 8.46 15.41 -0.39
N ASN A 135 8.27 15.52 0.92
CA ASN A 135 8.82 16.59 1.74
C ASN A 135 9.83 15.97 2.72
N GLY A 136 11.12 16.23 2.52
CA GLY A 136 12.19 15.69 3.36
C GLY A 136 12.82 14.41 2.82
N GLU A 137 13.43 13.63 3.72
CA GLU A 137 14.29 12.48 3.38
C GLU A 137 13.47 11.20 3.15
N LYS A 138 13.42 10.72 1.91
CA LYS A 138 12.63 9.54 1.52
C LYS A 138 13.17 8.24 2.12
N LEU A 139 14.49 8.16 2.35
CA LEU A 139 15.14 6.96 2.88
C LEU A 139 14.63 6.60 4.27
N LEU A 140 14.14 7.56 5.06
CA LEU A 140 13.51 7.29 6.35
C LEU A 140 12.30 6.36 6.24
N TRP A 141 11.57 6.43 5.11
CA TRP A 141 10.46 5.55 4.81
C TRP A 141 10.94 4.25 4.16
N GLU A 142 11.75 4.35 3.11
CA GLU A 142 12.21 3.21 2.29
C GLU A 142 13.06 2.22 3.09
N GLU A 143 13.84 2.71 4.06
CA GLU A 143 14.74 1.89 4.87
C GLU A 143 14.20 1.61 6.28
N ASN A 144 12.96 2.01 6.58
CA ASN A 144 12.37 1.80 7.90
C ASN A 144 12.36 0.29 8.26
N PRO A 145 13.03 -0.13 9.35
CA PRO A 145 13.14 -1.56 9.67
C PRO A 145 11.81 -2.23 9.98
N ALA A 146 10.81 -1.50 10.49
CA ALA A 146 9.49 -2.07 10.73
C ALA A 146 8.76 -2.34 9.41
N PHE A 147 8.80 -1.40 8.48
CA PHE A 147 8.11 -1.54 7.20
C PHE A 147 8.76 -2.60 6.30
N ARG A 148 10.09 -2.78 6.36
CA ARG A 148 10.78 -3.84 5.61
C ARG A 148 10.56 -5.25 6.16
N ARG A 149 10.05 -5.38 7.39
CA ARG A 149 9.73 -6.67 8.01
C ARG A 149 8.26 -7.08 7.86
N ALA A 150 7.39 -6.12 7.56
CA ALA A 150 5.97 -6.36 7.30
C ALA A 150 5.79 -7.14 5.99
#